data_AF-A0A919LN76-F1
#
_entry.id   AF-A0A919LN76-F1
#
_cell.length_a   1.000
_cell.length_b   1.000
_cell.length_c   1.000
_cell.angle_alpha   90.00
_cell.angle_beta   90.00
_cell.angle_gamma   90.00
#
_symmetry.space_group_name_H-M   'P 1'
#
loop_
_entity.id
_entity.type
_entity.pdbx_description
1 polymer ?
#
loop_
_entity_poly.entity_id
_entity_poly.type
_entity_poly.pdbx_seq_one_letter_code
_entity_poly.pdbx_strand_id
1 'polypeptide(L)' 'MPAVSAPAALGVPLATLLRIVEPLCRSGKLQAVDLVEFNPLFDIDGQGARTAARVAWQIAHWWR' A
#
# COMPACT_ATOMS: atom_id res chain seq x y z
N MET A 1 -0.75 9.34 -2.97
CA MET A 1 -1.98 9.09 -2.19
C MET A 1 -2.17 10.27 -1.25
N PRO A 2 -3.29 11.00 -1.31
CA PRO A 2 -3.51 12.21 -0.50
C PRO A 2 -3.93 11.93 0.96
N ALA A 3 -4.46 10.74 1.26
CA ALA A 3 -5.00 10.33 2.56
C ALA A 3 -3.92 10.04 3.62
N VAL A 4 -2.96 10.94 3.78
CA VAL A 4 -1.83 10.89 4.72
C VAL A 4 -1.59 12.28 5.30
N SER A 5 -0.92 12.36 6.45
CA SER A 5 -0.62 13.65 7.12
C SER A 5 0.46 14.47 6.42
N ALA A 6 1.31 13.84 5.60
CA ALA A 6 2.42 14.47 4.89
C ALA A 6 2.51 13.97 3.42
N PRO A 7 1.67 14.48 2.50
CA PRO A 7 1.67 14.03 1.11
C PRO A 7 2.93 14.50 0.35
N ALA A 8 3.56 13.57 -0.38
CA ALA A 8 4.69 13.89 -1.25
C ALA A 8 4.22 14.11 -2.71
N ALA A 9 4.59 15.25 -3.29
CA ALA A 9 4.15 15.64 -4.64
C ALA A 9 4.61 14.66 -5.74
N LEU A 10 5.83 14.13 -5.64
CA LEU A 10 6.34 13.15 -6.63
C LEU A 10 5.87 11.71 -6.33
N GLY A 11 5.65 11.38 -5.06
CA GLY A 11 5.16 10.07 -4.60
C GLY A 11 5.88 8.86 -5.24
N VAL A 12 5.21 7.70 -5.16
CA VAL A 12 5.59 6.49 -5.90
C VAL A 12 4.35 5.97 -6.61
N PRO A 13 4.39 5.71 -7.93
CA PRO A 13 3.27 5.09 -8.63
C PRO A 13 2.94 3.70 -8.05
N LEU A 14 1.66 3.42 -7.84
CA LEU A 14 1.22 2.15 -7.23
C LEU A 14 1.71 0.92 -8.01
N ALA A 15 1.76 0.99 -9.34
CA ALA A 15 2.31 -0.08 -10.18
C ALA A 15 3.80 -0.35 -9.91
N THR A 16 4.59 0.69 -9.60
CA THR A 16 6.00 0.54 -9.23
C THR A 16 6.12 -0.08 -7.84
N LEU A 17 5.31 0.37 -6.87
CA LEU A 17 5.27 -0.24 -5.53
C LEU A 17 4.94 -1.73 -5.62
N LEU A 18 3.89 -2.10 -6.36
CA LEU A 18 3.44 -3.49 -6.50
C LEU A 18 4.49 -4.40 -7.16
N ARG A 19 5.27 -3.89 -8.15
CA ARG A 19 6.39 -4.62 -8.75
C ARG A 19 7.52 -4.95 -7.76
N ILE A 20 7.69 -4.12 -6.73
CA ILE A 20 8.68 -4.35 -5.66
C ILE A 20 8.11 -5.31 -4.62
N VAL A 21 6.84 -5.12 -4.24
CA VAL A 21 6.18 -5.91 -3.18
C VAL A 21 5.97 -7.38 -3.59
N GLU A 22 5.62 -7.65 -4.85
CA GLU A 22 5.36 -9.02 -5.33
C GLU A 22 6.51 -10.01 -5.07
N PRO A 23 7.77 -9.75 -5.49
CA PRO A 23 8.87 -10.69 -5.24
C PRO A 23 9.19 -10.81 -3.74
N LEU A 24 8.97 -9.77 -2.93
CA LEU A 24 9.14 -9.86 -1.47
C LEU A 24 8.13 -10.84 -0.87
N CYS A 25 6.85 -10.75 -1.27
CA CYS A 25 5.80 -11.66 -0.80
C CYS A 25 6.08 -13.11 -1.22
N ARG A 26 6.61 -13.32 -2.44
CA ARG A 26 6.92 -14.65 -2.98
C ARG A 26 8.26 -15.22 -2.52
N SER A 27 9.06 -14.47 -1.74
CA SER A 27 10.42 -14.86 -1.37
C SER A 27 10.49 -15.99 -0.33
N GLY A 28 9.39 -16.28 0.36
CA GLY A 28 9.36 -17.15 1.55
C GLY A 28 10.04 -16.55 2.79
N LYS A 29 10.56 -15.31 2.70
CA LYS A 29 11.26 -14.61 3.80
C LYS A 29 10.39 -13.56 4.49
N LEU A 30 9.23 -13.23 3.93
CA LEU A 30 8.32 -12.22 4.49
C LEU A 30 7.69 -12.75 5.78
N GLN A 31 7.84 -11.99 6.87
CA GLN A 31 7.32 -12.36 8.21
C GLN A 31 6.14 -11.48 8.64
N ALA A 32 6.16 -10.20 8.28
CA ALA A 32 5.13 -9.23 8.65
C ALA A 32 5.08 -8.08 7.62
N VAL A 33 3.92 -7.44 7.52
CA VAL A 33 3.72 -6.20 6.76
C VAL A 33 2.78 -5.29 7.53
N ASP A 34 3.20 -4.04 7.71
CA ASP A 34 2.38 -2.99 8.32
C ASP A 34 1.94 -1.97 7.27
N LEU A 35 0.65 -1.64 7.26
CA LEU A 35 0.09 -0.54 6.49
C LEU A 35 -0.18 0.62 7.43
N VAL A 36 0.61 1.69 7.29
CA VAL A 36 0.62 2.84 8.21
C VAL A 36 0.29 4.15 7.50
N GLU A 37 0.23 5.24 8.26
CA GLU A 37 0.03 6.63 7.78
C GLU A 37 -1.32 6.92 7.10
N PHE A 38 -2.26 5.95 7.05
CA PHE A 38 -3.61 6.23 6.60
C PHE A 38 -4.28 7.25 7.55
N ASN A 39 -4.74 8.36 6.99
CA ASN A 39 -5.43 9.41 7.72
C ASN A 39 -6.82 9.67 7.10
N PRO A 40 -7.90 9.23 7.77
CA PRO A 40 -9.27 9.43 7.29
C PRO A 40 -9.67 10.90 7.09
N LEU A 41 -9.05 11.84 7.82
CA LEU A 41 -9.37 13.27 7.72
C LEU A 41 -8.97 13.86 6.35
N PHE A 42 -8.01 13.23 5.66
CA PHE A 42 -7.54 13.64 4.34
C PHE A 42 -7.97 12.67 3.23
N ASP A 43 -8.85 11.72 3.52
CA ASP A 43 -9.29 10.74 2.53
C ASP A 43 -10.44 11.27 1.67
N ILE A 44 -10.14 11.59 0.42
CA ILE A 44 -11.12 12.10 -0.55
C ILE A 44 -11.89 10.91 -1.12
N ASP A 45 -13.20 10.85 -0.86
CA ASP A 45 -14.11 9.80 -1.35
C ASP A 45 -13.66 8.36 -1.07
N GLY A 46 -12.89 8.15 0.00
CA GLY A 46 -12.37 6.83 0.38
C GLY A 46 -11.28 6.29 -0.55
N GLN A 47 -10.67 7.13 -1.39
CA GLN A 47 -9.66 6.70 -2.35
C GLN A 47 -8.41 6.12 -1.68
N GLY A 48 -7.99 6.72 -0.56
CA GLY A 48 -6.90 6.25 0.29
C GLY A 48 -7.21 4.89 0.90
N ALA A 49 -8.38 4.75 1.53
CA ALA A 49 -8.83 3.49 2.11
C ALA A 49 -8.90 2.36 1.06
N ARG A 50 -9.48 2.63 -0.11
CA ARG A 50 -9.54 1.67 -1.22
C ARG A 50 -8.16 1.31 -1.77
N THR A 51 -7.24 2.27 -1.83
CA THR A 51 -5.85 2.03 -2.23
C THR A 51 -5.14 1.13 -1.21
N ALA A 52 -5.25 1.43 0.08
CA ALA A 52 -4.68 0.61 1.15
C ALA A 52 -5.25 -0.82 1.15
N ALA A 53 -6.58 -0.96 1.02
CA ALA A 53 -7.24 -2.26 0.94
C ALA A 53 -6.79 -3.07 -0.29
N ARG A 54 -6.59 -2.41 -1.44
CA ARG A 54 -6.04 -3.06 -2.65
C ARG A 54 -4.62 -3.58 -2.42
N VAL A 55 -3.77 -2.79 -1.76
CA VAL A 55 -2.39 -3.21 -1.43
C VAL A 55 -2.41 -4.39 -0.45
N ALA A 56 -3.22 -4.30 0.62
CA ALA A 56 -3.40 -5.38 1.60
C ALA A 56 -3.82 -6.68 0.91
N TRP A 57 -4.79 -6.60 0.00
CA TRP A 57 -5.26 -7.76 -0.77
C TRP A 57 -4.16 -8.37 -1.62
N GLN A 58 -3.34 -7.56 -2.30
CA GLN A 58 -2.24 -8.08 -3.13
C GLN A 58 -1.18 -8.80 -2.29
N ILE A 59 -0.81 -8.22 -1.14
CA ILE A 59 0.11 -8.85 -0.19
C ILE A 59 -0.44 -10.21 0.26
N ALA A 60 -1.70 -10.24 0.74
CA ALA A 60 -2.33 -11.47 1.18
C ALA A 60 -2.49 -12.51 0.06
N HIS A 61 -2.67 -12.06 -1.19
CA HIS A 61 -2.80 -12.94 -2.34
C HIS A 61 -1.46 -13.57 -2.76
N TRP A 62 -0.36 -12.80 -2.68
CA TRP A 62 0.97 -13.25 -3.08
C TRP A 62 1.75 -13.96 -1.97
N TRP A 63 1.46 -13.64 -0.70
CA TRP A 63 2.07 -14.30 0.45
C TRP A 63 1.39 -15.65 0.69
N ARG A 64 1.87 -16.66 -0.04
CA ARG A 64 1.52 -18.07 0.13
C ARG A 64 2.63 -18.82 0.83
#